data_AF-A0A536QY28-F1
#
_entry.id   AF-A0A536QY28-F1
#
_cell.length_a   1.000
_cell.length_b   1.000
_cell.length_c   1.000
_cell.angle_alpha   90.00
_cell.angle_beta   90.00
_cell.angle_gamma   90.00
#
_symmetry.space_group_name_H-M   'P 1'
#
loop_
_entity.id
_entity.type
_entity.pdbx_description
1 polymer ?
#
loop_
_entity_poly.entity_id
_entity_poly.type
_entity_poly.pdbx_seq_one_letter_code
_entity_poly.pdbx_strand_id
1 'polypeptide(L)'
;MRRGVLALAVAIGLAIGSAIPTAAIGLTQVNLNCDDGTSTTLVVDTDTLTGLTAAVQAMIDYPAGLTCTLVQVPLPLLSFGSIALAASPGQNPFIVGGGRWQVSCDLIVLHGLAQGGALARAPGALLSLGGGQTDDLIWVNIAVNVHQRDDLSFFGTLNETIPGGQSCSNFGPVGESHFSSTPVCAVIAASTAFVTSQVTQTSGQRPFPADQSGSVNSPGWVHFGFQDNGSPSTTTDMLNGPPATGTGAQAPDCTTGDPLPISPLVNGNISIRNS
;
A
#
# COMPACT_ATOMS: atom_id res chain seq x y z
N MET A 1 -21.24 -19.45 38.95
CA MET A 1 -19.85 -19.98 38.83
C MET A 1 -19.47 -19.89 37.35
N ARG A 2 -18.61 -18.92 36.97
CA ARG A 2 -17.24 -19.15 36.41
C ARG A 2 -17.29 -19.86 35.02
N ARG A 3 -16.88 -19.32 33.85
CA ARG A 3 -15.80 -18.41 33.38
C ARG A 3 -16.23 -17.87 31.97
N GLY A 4 -15.96 -16.63 31.51
CA GLY A 4 -14.68 -15.95 31.26
C GLY A 4 -14.24 -16.22 29.80
N VAL A 5 -14.28 -15.26 28.85
CA VAL A 5 -13.13 -14.49 28.28
C VAL A 5 -13.76 -13.45 27.31
N LEU A 6 -13.81 -12.16 27.65
CA LEU A 6 -12.91 -11.08 27.18
C LEU A 6 -12.92 -10.84 25.65
N ALA A 7 -13.75 -9.87 25.20
CA ALA A 7 -13.54 -9.13 23.96
C ALA A 7 -13.60 -7.63 24.30
N LEU A 8 -12.44 -7.05 24.58
CA LEU A 8 -12.28 -5.62 24.79
C LEU A 8 -12.13 -4.97 23.41
N ALA A 9 -13.24 -4.55 22.81
CA ALA A 9 -13.21 -3.68 21.64
C ALA A 9 -12.79 -2.28 22.11
N VAL A 10 -11.50 -1.97 22.00
CA VAL A 10 -11.00 -0.61 22.18
C VAL A 10 -11.31 0.16 20.91
N ALA A 11 -12.50 0.75 20.86
CA ALA A 11 -12.81 1.80 19.91
C ALA A 11 -12.11 3.09 20.39
N ILE A 12 -10.90 3.36 19.90
CA ILE A 12 -10.32 4.70 20.01
C ILE A 12 -10.93 5.54 18.90
N GLY A 13 -11.99 6.24 19.29
CA GLY A 13 -12.58 7.31 18.51
C GLY A 13 -11.60 8.46 18.34
N LEU A 14 -11.60 8.97 17.11
CA LEU A 14 -10.82 10.08 16.59
C LEU A 14 -11.00 11.36 17.44
N ALA A 15 -9.92 11.85 18.05
CA ALA A 15 -9.87 13.21 18.57
C ALA A 15 -9.40 14.14 17.44
N ILE A 16 -10.33 14.56 16.57
CA ILE A 16 -10.09 15.72 15.70
C ILE A 16 -10.28 16.96 16.57
N GLY A 17 -9.18 17.66 16.86
CA GLY A 17 -9.27 19.01 17.42
C GLY A 17 -8.21 19.35 18.45
N SER A 18 -7.05 19.81 17.98
CA SER A 18 -6.30 20.89 18.64
C SER A 18 -5.29 21.47 17.65
N ALA A 19 -5.05 22.77 17.78
CA ALA A 19 -4.18 23.56 16.92
C ALA A 19 -2.82 22.87 16.69
N ILE A 20 -2.43 22.75 15.42
CA ILE A 20 -1.15 22.18 14.99
C ILE A 20 -0.04 23.14 15.45
N PRO A 21 0.85 22.77 16.38
CA PRO A 21 2.02 23.56 16.67
C PRO A 21 3.00 23.41 15.50
N THR A 22 2.92 24.30 14.52
CA THR A 22 3.97 24.44 13.52
C THR A 22 5.22 24.99 14.20
N ALA A 23 6.32 24.24 14.22
CA ALA A 23 7.60 24.83 14.57
C ALA A 23 7.91 25.96 13.56
N ALA A 24 8.65 26.99 13.99
CA ALA A 24 8.96 28.18 13.18
C ALA A 24 9.78 27.91 11.89
N ILE A 25 10.02 26.64 11.56
CA ILE A 25 10.76 26.12 10.41
C ILE A 25 9.90 25.20 9.52
N GLY A 26 8.58 25.11 9.76
CA GLY A 26 7.66 24.36 8.89
C GLY A 26 7.75 22.83 8.97
N LEU A 27 8.63 22.31 9.84
CA LEU A 27 8.80 20.88 10.11
C LEU A 27 8.06 20.47 11.39
N THR A 28 7.50 19.28 11.37
CA THR A 28 6.77 18.67 12.49
C THR A 28 7.31 17.27 12.74
N GLN A 29 7.51 16.91 14.01
CA GLN A 29 7.90 15.57 14.38
C GLN A 29 6.65 14.75 14.72
N VAL A 30 6.50 13.61 14.06
CA VAL A 30 5.38 12.71 14.21
C VAL A 30 5.86 11.30 14.48
N ASN A 31 5.08 10.54 15.24
CA ASN A 31 5.26 9.11 15.41
C ASN A 31 4.15 8.38 14.66
N LEU A 32 4.54 7.51 13.74
CA LEU A 32 3.64 6.64 12.99
C LEU A 32 3.68 5.25 13.63
N ASN A 33 2.56 4.81 14.17
CA ASN A 33 2.44 3.53 14.87
C ASN A 33 1.41 2.66 14.17
N CYS A 34 1.83 1.48 13.72
CA CYS A 34 1.00 0.55 12.98
C CYS A 34 0.72 -0.74 13.79
N ASP A 35 -0.40 -1.39 13.49
CA ASP A 35 -0.85 -2.63 14.14
C ASP A 35 0.00 -3.86 13.80
N ASP A 36 0.85 -3.75 12.78
CA ASP A 36 1.93 -4.71 12.47
C ASP A 36 3.10 -4.70 13.47
N GLY A 37 3.03 -3.82 14.49
CA GLY A 37 4.04 -3.66 15.54
C GLY A 37 5.16 -2.68 15.17
N THR A 38 5.11 -2.05 13.99
CA THR A 38 6.08 -1.03 13.61
C THR A 38 5.75 0.33 14.20
N SER A 39 6.78 1.05 14.63
CA SER A 39 6.67 2.42 15.12
C SER A 39 7.87 3.21 14.62
N THR A 40 7.61 4.32 13.92
CA THR A 40 8.64 5.12 13.28
C THR A 40 8.42 6.59 13.58
N THR A 41 9.47 7.25 14.09
CA THR A 41 9.49 8.70 14.25
C THR A 41 9.94 9.36 12.96
N LEU A 42 9.13 10.29 12.44
CA LEU A 42 9.37 11.01 11.20
C LEU A 42 9.43 12.52 11.50
N VAL A 43 10.32 13.23 10.82
CA VAL A 43 10.32 14.70 10.77
C VAL A 43 9.88 15.12 9.38
N VAL A 44 8.70 15.73 9.29
CA VAL A 44 7.98 15.97 8.03
C VAL A 44 7.54 17.42 7.92
N ASP A 45 7.51 17.95 6.69
CA ASP A 45 6.90 19.23 6.37
C ASP A 45 5.36 19.15 6.40
N THR A 46 4.70 20.28 6.12
CA THR A 46 3.23 20.38 6.20
C THR A 46 2.51 19.59 5.10
N ASP A 47 3.08 19.49 3.90
CA ASP A 47 2.47 18.79 2.77
C ASP A 47 2.60 17.28 3.01
N THR A 48 3.78 16.83 3.43
CA THR A 48 4.01 15.44 3.85
C THR A 48 3.14 15.05 5.04
N LEU A 49 2.96 15.92 6.04
CA LEU A 49 2.04 15.68 7.16
C LEU A 49 0.59 15.52 6.69
N THR A 50 0.18 16.35 5.73
CA THR A 50 -1.15 16.27 5.11
C THR A 50 -1.34 14.95 4.39
N GLY A 51 -0.35 14.53 3.59
CA GLY A 51 -0.36 13.25 2.88
C GLY A 51 -0.39 12.05 3.83
N LEU A 52 0.42 12.05 4.89
CA LEU A 52 0.41 10.99 5.92
C LEU A 52 -0.94 10.89 6.62
N THR A 53 -1.56 12.02 6.95
CA THR A 53 -2.89 12.05 7.59
C THR A 53 -3.94 11.46 6.65
N ALA A 54 -3.92 11.82 5.37
CA ALA A 54 -4.83 11.28 4.37
C ALA A 54 -4.61 9.78 4.12
N ALA A 55 -3.35 9.34 4.06
CA ALA A 55 -2.98 7.93 3.90
C ALA A 55 -3.49 7.07 5.07
N VAL A 56 -3.26 7.53 6.31
CA VAL A 56 -3.74 6.85 7.52
C VAL A 56 -5.27 6.77 7.55
N GLN A 57 -5.97 7.85 7.19
CA GLN A 57 -7.43 7.85 7.11
C GLN A 57 -7.93 6.85 6.04
N ALA A 58 -7.28 6.79 4.89
CA ALA A 58 -7.64 5.86 3.83
C ALA A 58 -7.42 4.38 4.21
N MET A 59 -6.40 4.06 5.02
CA MET A 59 -6.22 2.70 5.58
C MET A 59 -7.39 2.29 6.49
N ILE A 60 -7.99 3.25 7.21
CA ILE A 60 -9.15 3.01 8.08
C ILE A 60 -10.41 2.81 7.23
N ASP A 61 -10.61 3.67 6.23
CA ASP A 61 -11.81 3.64 5.39
C ASP A 61 -11.82 2.43 4.42
N TYR A 62 -10.64 1.99 3.98
CA TYR A 62 -10.45 0.87 3.06
C TYR A 62 -9.46 -0.14 3.63
N PRO A 63 -9.90 -0.94 4.63
CA PRO A 63 -9.01 -1.83 5.36
C PRO A 63 -8.41 -2.89 4.45
N ALA A 64 -7.09 -3.05 4.57
CA ALA A 64 -6.30 -4.09 3.90
C ALA A 64 -5.41 -4.83 4.91
N GLY A 65 -5.88 -5.05 6.15
CA GLY A 65 -5.12 -5.79 7.17
C GLY A 65 -3.90 -5.06 7.72
N LEU A 66 -3.83 -3.73 7.56
CA LEU A 66 -2.85 -2.83 8.17
C LEU A 66 -3.57 -1.53 8.51
N THR A 67 -3.40 -1.08 9.75
CA THR A 67 -3.85 0.24 10.19
C THR A 67 -2.76 0.94 10.96
N CYS A 68 -2.61 2.24 10.70
CA CYS A 68 -1.62 3.08 11.36
C CYS A 68 -2.29 4.23 12.11
N THR A 69 -1.55 4.84 13.03
CA THR A 69 -1.96 6.02 13.79
C THR A 69 -0.83 7.02 13.78
N LEU A 70 -1.17 8.31 13.63
CA LEU A 70 -0.21 9.39 13.60
C LEU A 70 -0.33 10.21 14.89
N VAL A 71 0.75 10.28 15.66
CA VAL A 71 0.81 11.04 16.91
C VAL A 71 1.85 12.13 16.77
N GLN A 72 1.45 13.40 16.92
CA GLN A 72 2.39 14.50 16.94
C GLN A 72 3.19 14.48 18.26
N VAL A 73 4.51 14.57 18.15
CA VAL A 73 5.40 14.70 19.31
C VAL A 73 5.61 16.19 19.53
N PRO A 74 5.17 16.78 20.66
CA PRO A 74 5.46 18.17 20.96
C PRO A 74 6.98 18.36 20.99
N LEU A 75 7.52 19.08 20.01
CA LEU A 75 8.92 19.48 20.03
C LEU A 75 9.10 20.37 21.26
N PRO A 76 9.94 20.01 22.24
CA PRO A 76 10.28 20.96 23.28
C PRO A 76 10.93 22.16 22.58
N LEU A 77 10.51 23.37 22.96
CA LEU A 77 11.00 24.67 22.48
C LEU A 77 12.49 24.89 22.83
N LEU A 78 13.36 23.96 22.47
CA LEU A 78 14.80 24.07 22.62
C LEU A 78 15.30 24.84 21.41
N SER A 79 15.67 26.10 21.68
CA SER A 79 16.59 26.90 20.87
C SER A 79 17.63 25.99 20.22
N PHE A 80 17.74 26.06 18.88
CA PHE A 80 18.76 25.36 18.08
C PHE A 80 20.16 25.89 18.44
N GLY A 81 20.65 25.52 19.62
CA GLY A 81 22.02 25.70 20.07
C GLY A 81 22.77 24.38 19.91
N SER A 82 23.46 24.24 18.77
CA SER A 82 24.66 23.42 18.62
C SER A 82 24.64 22.04 19.30
N ILE A 83 23.90 21.11 18.71
CA ILE A 83 24.26 19.69 18.72
C ILE A 83 24.44 19.26 17.26
N ALA A 84 25.57 18.65 16.97
CA ALA A 84 25.96 18.21 15.64
C ALA A 84 24.86 17.36 15.00
N LEU A 85 24.48 17.69 13.76
CA LEU A 85 23.71 16.81 12.86
C LEU A 85 24.54 15.56 12.57
N ALA A 86 24.52 14.60 13.49
CA ALA A 86 24.95 13.24 13.24
C ALA A 86 23.67 12.39 13.26
N ALA A 87 23.20 12.02 12.06
CA ALA A 87 22.00 11.21 11.80
C ALA A 87 20.72 11.75 12.47
N SER A 88 19.98 12.64 11.78
CA SER A 88 18.67 13.08 12.25
C SER A 88 17.68 11.91 12.18
N PRO A 89 17.13 11.42 13.31
CA PRO A 89 16.09 10.41 13.29
C PRO A 89 14.90 10.93 12.49
N GLY A 90 14.41 10.13 11.55
CA GLY A 90 13.19 10.45 10.81
C GLY A 90 13.38 11.19 9.49
N GLN A 91 14.56 11.12 8.86
CA GLN A 91 14.78 11.50 7.45
C GLN A 91 14.83 10.32 6.47
N ASN A 92 14.82 9.09 6.96
CA ASN A 92 14.92 7.92 6.09
C ASN A 92 13.76 7.84 5.08
N PRO A 93 14.02 7.26 3.90
CA PRO A 93 12.98 7.01 2.90
C PRO A 93 11.81 6.21 3.46
N PHE A 94 10.60 6.60 3.07
CA PHE A 94 9.39 5.87 3.41
C PHE A 94 8.35 5.94 2.30
N ILE A 95 7.43 4.97 2.35
CA ILE A 95 6.21 4.91 1.55
C ILE A 95 5.08 4.53 2.51
N VAL A 96 4.12 5.43 2.70
CA VAL A 96 2.96 5.18 3.57
C VAL A 96 1.71 5.57 2.80
N GLY A 97 0.76 4.64 2.67
CA GLY A 97 -0.38 4.84 1.80
C GLY A 97 -1.53 3.89 2.08
N GLY A 98 -2.72 4.33 1.75
CA GLY A 98 -3.93 3.53 1.88
C GLY A 98 -4.99 3.96 0.87
N GLY A 99 -5.95 3.09 0.60
CA GLY A 99 -7.09 3.41 -0.25
C GLY A 99 -7.59 2.20 -1.01
N ARG A 100 -8.23 2.44 -2.16
CA ARG A 100 -8.72 1.38 -3.03
C ARG A 100 -8.49 1.69 -4.49
N TRP A 101 -8.43 0.66 -5.30
CA TRP A 101 -8.23 0.80 -6.74
C TRP A 101 -9.04 -0.26 -7.49
N GLN A 102 -9.22 -0.04 -8.79
CA GLN A 102 -10.06 -0.90 -9.62
C GLN A 102 -9.21 -1.83 -10.47
N VAL A 103 -9.64 -3.09 -10.54
CA VAL A 103 -9.01 -4.13 -11.36
C VAL A 103 -10.06 -4.84 -12.18
N SER A 104 -9.71 -5.22 -13.41
CA SER A 104 -10.66 -5.90 -14.29
C SER A 104 -10.95 -7.32 -13.83
N CYS A 105 -12.20 -7.72 -13.98
CA CYS A 105 -12.65 -9.09 -13.71
C CYS A 105 -11.92 -10.15 -14.53
N ASP A 106 -11.48 -9.81 -15.75
CA ASP A 106 -10.74 -10.72 -16.62
C ASP A 106 -9.40 -11.15 -15.99
N LEU A 107 -8.73 -10.26 -15.27
CA LEU A 107 -7.46 -10.55 -14.57
C LEU A 107 -7.66 -11.48 -13.37
N ILE A 108 -8.87 -11.51 -12.79
CA ILE A 108 -9.16 -12.27 -11.58
C ILE A 108 -9.57 -13.71 -11.89
N VAL A 109 -10.39 -13.91 -12.92
CA VAL A 109 -11.09 -15.19 -13.09
C VAL A 109 -10.43 -16.10 -14.11
N LEU A 110 -9.84 -15.55 -15.17
CA LEU A 110 -9.22 -16.36 -16.23
C LEU A 110 -8.00 -17.17 -15.73
N HIS A 111 -7.39 -16.76 -14.61
CA HIS A 111 -6.20 -17.40 -14.04
C HIS A 111 -6.50 -18.52 -13.02
N GLY A 112 -7.77 -18.72 -12.63
CA GLY A 112 -8.19 -19.88 -11.83
C GLY A 112 -8.38 -21.18 -12.65
N LEU A 113 -8.35 -21.10 -13.98
CA LEU A 113 -8.64 -22.20 -14.90
C LEU A 113 -7.69 -22.15 -16.13
N ALA A 114 -6.45 -22.65 -15.96
CA ALA A 114 -5.55 -23.08 -17.03
C ALA A 114 -4.79 -22.03 -17.90
N GLN A 115 -3.46 -22.05 -17.71
CA GLN A 115 -2.36 -21.97 -18.70
C GLN A 115 -2.35 -20.84 -19.76
N GLY A 116 -1.48 -19.86 -19.51
CA GLY A 116 -0.55 -19.32 -20.53
C GLY A 116 -1.00 -18.10 -21.33
N GLY A 117 -0.27 -16.99 -21.13
CA GLY A 117 0.06 -16.04 -22.21
C GLY A 117 -0.87 -14.84 -22.38
N ALA A 118 -0.33 -13.66 -22.06
CA ALA A 118 -0.91 -12.34 -22.31
C ALA A 118 -1.22 -12.07 -23.80
N LEU A 119 -2.41 -11.55 -24.09
CA LEU A 119 -2.71 -10.71 -25.25
C LEU A 119 -3.83 -9.68 -24.94
N ALA A 120 -3.68 -8.90 -23.88
CA ALA A 120 -4.36 -7.61 -23.83
C ALA A 120 -3.54 -6.60 -24.66
N ARG A 121 -3.79 -6.63 -25.97
CA ARG A 121 -3.62 -5.49 -26.90
C ARG A 121 -2.19 -5.11 -27.33
N ALA A 122 -1.62 -5.88 -28.27
CA ALA A 122 -0.89 -5.28 -29.39
C ALA A 122 -1.87 -5.12 -30.57
N PRO A 123 -1.94 -3.97 -31.26
CA PRO A 123 -2.80 -3.83 -32.43
C PRO A 123 -2.40 -4.84 -33.51
N GLY A 124 -3.30 -5.77 -33.87
CA GLY A 124 -3.10 -6.75 -34.94
C GLY A 124 -2.96 -8.23 -34.53
N ALA A 125 -3.20 -8.62 -33.28
CA ALA A 125 -3.16 -10.03 -32.88
C ALA A 125 -4.33 -10.86 -33.47
N LEU A 126 -4.01 -12.05 -34.02
CA LEU A 126 -4.86 -12.82 -34.94
C LEU A 126 -5.75 -13.89 -34.27
N LEU A 127 -5.79 -13.99 -32.94
CA LEU A 127 -6.53 -15.05 -32.23
C LEU A 127 -7.29 -14.47 -31.03
N SER A 128 -8.60 -14.30 -31.22
CA SER A 128 -9.58 -14.04 -30.17
C SER A 128 -10.09 -15.39 -29.66
N LEU A 129 -9.66 -15.82 -28.48
CA LEU A 129 -10.38 -16.85 -27.73
C LEU A 129 -11.59 -16.16 -27.12
N GLY A 130 -12.79 -16.49 -27.63
CA GLY A 130 -14.04 -15.77 -27.41
C GLY A 130 -14.61 -15.80 -25.97
N GLY A 131 -13.90 -15.23 -25.01
CA GLY A 131 -14.51 -14.62 -23.84
C GLY A 131 -14.76 -13.15 -24.16
N GLY A 132 -16.02 -12.69 -24.12
CA GLY A 132 -16.30 -11.26 -24.22
C GLY A 132 -15.58 -10.54 -23.09
N GLN A 133 -14.64 -9.66 -23.43
CA GLN A 133 -14.03 -8.74 -22.47
C GLN A 133 -15.15 -7.96 -21.78
N THR A 134 -15.19 -7.97 -20.46
CA THR A 134 -16.12 -7.13 -19.72
C THR A 134 -15.39 -5.92 -19.18
N ASP A 135 -16.02 -4.74 -19.28
CA ASP A 135 -15.62 -3.53 -18.54
C ASP A 135 -15.94 -3.67 -17.03
N ASP A 136 -16.15 -4.89 -16.53
CA ASP A 136 -16.47 -5.13 -15.13
C ASP A 136 -15.20 -4.98 -14.30
N LEU A 137 -15.26 -4.02 -13.37
CA LEU A 137 -14.19 -3.74 -12.43
C LEU A 137 -14.62 -4.18 -11.04
N ILE A 138 -13.68 -4.74 -10.28
CA ILE A 138 -13.83 -4.88 -8.85
C ILE A 138 -12.84 -3.98 -8.12
N TRP A 139 -13.09 -3.81 -6.83
CA TRP A 139 -12.25 -3.04 -5.94
C TRP A 139 -11.28 -3.92 -5.18
N VAL A 140 -10.07 -3.39 -5.03
CA VAL A 140 -9.00 -3.91 -4.19
C VAL A 140 -8.61 -2.80 -3.24
N ASN A 141 -8.63 -3.08 -1.94
CA ASN A 141 -8.11 -2.20 -0.91
C ASN A 141 -6.61 -2.47 -0.75
N ILE A 142 -5.83 -1.42 -0.53
CA ILE A 142 -4.40 -1.50 -0.31
C ILE A 142 -4.03 -0.71 0.95
N ALA A 143 -3.04 -1.22 1.68
CA ALA A 143 -2.37 -0.51 2.75
C ALA A 143 -0.87 -0.80 2.68
N VAL A 144 -0.07 0.26 2.69
CA VAL A 144 1.38 0.20 2.58
C VAL A 144 2.02 1.04 3.69
N ASN A 145 2.99 0.44 4.36
CA ASN A 145 3.84 1.05 5.38
C ASN A 145 5.24 0.48 5.18
N VAL A 146 6.08 1.17 4.42
CA VAL A 146 7.44 0.75 4.10
C VAL A 146 8.40 1.82 4.57
N HIS A 147 9.39 1.40 5.36
CA HIS A 147 10.42 2.28 5.90
C HIS A 147 11.80 1.69 5.67
N GLN A 148 12.77 2.57 5.43
CA GLN A 148 14.17 2.18 5.40
C GLN A 148 14.85 2.47 6.75
N ARG A 149 15.65 1.52 7.22
CA ARG A 149 16.56 1.71 8.36
C ARG A 149 17.90 2.29 7.91
N ASP A 150 18.69 2.76 8.87
CA ASP A 150 20.04 3.28 8.62
C ASP A 150 21.01 2.22 8.07
N ASP A 151 20.74 0.93 8.31
CA ASP A 151 21.48 -0.20 7.76
C ASP A 151 21.02 -0.61 6.34
N LEU A 152 20.19 0.22 5.71
CA LEU A 152 19.57 0.04 4.40
C LEU A 152 18.54 -1.10 4.32
N SER A 153 18.24 -1.79 5.43
CA SER A 153 17.18 -2.79 5.47
C SER A 153 15.80 -2.15 5.50
N PHE A 154 14.82 -2.86 4.95
CA PHE A 154 13.43 -2.42 4.91
C PHE A 154 12.59 -3.12 5.99
N PHE A 155 11.53 -2.43 6.42
CA PHE A 155 10.56 -2.96 7.37
C PHE A 155 9.18 -2.35 7.19
N GLY A 156 8.20 -2.97 7.85
CA GLY A 156 6.78 -2.64 7.73
C GLY A 156 6.01 -3.71 6.98
N THR A 157 4.89 -3.33 6.38
CA THR A 157 3.97 -4.25 5.72
C THR A 157 3.34 -3.61 4.49
N LEU A 158 3.01 -4.46 3.52
CA LEU A 158 2.29 -4.07 2.30
C LEU A 158 1.26 -5.15 2.04
N ASN A 159 0.00 -4.78 2.13
CA ASN A 159 -1.09 -5.75 2.13
C ASN A 159 -2.20 -5.29 1.18
N GLU A 160 -2.93 -6.25 0.64
CA GLU A 160 -4.15 -5.97 -0.10
C GLU A 160 -5.30 -6.90 0.29
N THR A 161 -6.52 -6.38 0.12
CA THR A 161 -7.75 -7.12 0.32
C THR A 161 -8.69 -6.87 -0.85
N ILE A 162 -9.24 -7.93 -1.43
CA ILE A 162 -10.45 -7.87 -2.23
C ILE A 162 -11.64 -7.92 -1.26
N PRO A 163 -12.44 -6.85 -1.11
CA PRO A 163 -13.61 -6.88 -0.25
C PRO A 163 -14.66 -7.88 -0.75
N GLY A 164 -15.36 -8.52 0.19
CA GLY A 164 -16.49 -9.39 -0.10
C GLY A 164 -17.68 -8.65 -0.73
N GLY A 165 -18.64 -9.41 -1.26
CA GLY A 165 -19.88 -8.88 -1.86
C GLY A 165 -19.73 -8.34 -3.28
N GLN A 166 -18.57 -8.54 -3.91
CA GLN A 166 -18.31 -8.15 -5.29
C GLN A 166 -18.52 -9.33 -6.25
N SER A 167 -18.99 -9.04 -7.45
CA SER A 167 -19.27 -10.02 -8.50
C SER A 167 -18.91 -9.48 -9.87
N CYS A 168 -18.47 -10.38 -10.73
CA CYS A 168 -18.22 -10.13 -12.14
C CYS A 168 -19.37 -10.70 -12.98
N SER A 169 -19.86 -9.96 -13.98
CA SER A 169 -21.09 -10.32 -14.71
C SER A 169 -21.00 -11.70 -15.38
N ASN A 170 -19.82 -12.06 -15.89
CA ASN A 170 -19.59 -13.34 -16.59
C ASN A 170 -19.06 -14.46 -15.69
N PHE A 171 -18.69 -14.16 -14.45
CA PHE A 171 -17.92 -15.09 -13.62
C PHE A 171 -18.52 -15.32 -12.22
N GLY A 172 -19.53 -14.55 -11.85
CA GLY A 172 -20.19 -14.63 -10.57
C GLY A 172 -19.38 -14.00 -9.44
N PRO A 173 -19.59 -14.40 -8.17
CA PRO A 173 -18.96 -13.77 -7.02
C PRO A 173 -17.46 -14.05 -6.98
N VAL A 174 -16.67 -12.98 -6.77
CA VAL A 174 -15.19 -13.07 -6.64
C VAL A 174 -14.79 -13.65 -5.29
N GLY A 175 -15.56 -13.37 -4.24
CA GLY A 175 -15.20 -13.71 -2.87
C GLY A 175 -14.24 -12.70 -2.26
N GLU A 176 -14.17 -12.67 -0.93
CA GLU A 176 -13.18 -11.93 -0.19
C GLU A 176 -11.83 -12.67 -0.21
N SER A 177 -10.76 -11.94 -0.50
CA SER A 177 -9.40 -12.50 -0.49
C SER A 177 -8.44 -11.48 0.06
N HIS A 178 -7.39 -11.95 0.72
CA HIS A 178 -6.41 -11.10 1.37
C HIS A 178 -5.02 -11.72 1.27
N PHE A 179 -4.01 -10.87 1.13
CA PHE A 179 -2.65 -11.28 1.42
C PHE A 179 -1.95 -10.24 2.29
N SER A 180 -1.03 -10.72 3.10
CA SER A 180 -0.09 -9.87 3.84
C SER A 180 1.33 -10.11 3.33
N SER A 181 2.14 -9.06 3.30
CA SER A 181 3.52 -9.16 2.86
C SER A 181 4.46 -8.21 3.60
N THR A 182 5.75 -8.54 3.62
CA THR A 182 6.80 -7.72 4.23
C THR A 182 7.75 -7.20 3.15
N PRO A 183 8.04 -5.89 3.09
CA PRO A 183 8.95 -5.32 2.11
C PRO A 183 10.37 -5.85 2.32
N VAL A 184 11.01 -6.27 1.23
CA VAL A 184 12.42 -6.69 1.23
C VAL A 184 13.32 -5.68 0.55
N CYS A 185 12.78 -4.90 -0.38
CA CYS A 185 13.49 -3.78 -0.97
C CYS A 185 12.49 -2.72 -1.45
N ALA A 186 12.96 -1.46 -1.52
CA ALA A 186 12.25 -0.38 -2.19
C ALA A 186 13.24 0.57 -2.87
N VAL A 187 12.84 1.12 -4.02
CA VAL A 187 13.59 2.15 -4.74
C VAL A 187 12.66 3.34 -4.96
N ILE A 188 13.10 4.53 -4.54
CA ILE A 188 12.36 5.78 -4.70
C ILE A 188 13.08 6.66 -5.71
N ALA A 189 12.35 7.12 -6.72
CA ALA A 189 12.83 8.01 -7.75
C ALA A 189 11.87 9.21 -7.86
N ALA A 190 12.29 10.34 -7.31
CA ALA A 190 11.43 11.52 -7.14
C ALA A 190 10.14 11.15 -6.38
N SER A 191 8.99 11.22 -7.03
CA SER A 191 7.68 10.90 -6.46
C SER A 191 7.16 9.52 -6.87
N THR A 192 7.99 8.70 -7.53
CA THR A 192 7.67 7.31 -7.87
C THR A 192 8.42 6.37 -6.94
N ALA A 193 7.81 5.26 -6.53
CA ALA A 193 8.46 4.21 -5.77
C ALA A 193 8.13 2.82 -6.31
N PHE A 194 9.10 1.91 -6.22
CA PHE A 194 8.96 0.50 -6.59
C PHE A 194 9.33 -0.36 -5.39
N VAL A 195 8.45 -1.28 -5.00
CA VAL A 195 8.58 -2.09 -3.79
C VAL A 195 8.42 -3.55 -4.14
N THR A 196 9.34 -4.36 -3.62
CA THR A 196 9.22 -5.82 -3.65
C THR A 196 9.02 -6.32 -2.25
N SER A 197 7.97 -7.13 -2.07
CA SER A 197 7.60 -7.67 -0.77
C SER A 197 7.48 -9.19 -0.83
N GLN A 198 7.86 -9.84 0.27
CA GLN A 198 7.64 -11.27 0.47
C GLN A 198 6.25 -11.48 1.06
N VAL A 199 5.43 -12.27 0.38
CA VAL A 199 4.13 -12.70 0.88
C VAL A 199 4.34 -13.59 2.10
N THR A 200 3.74 -13.21 3.22
CA THR A 200 3.82 -13.93 4.49
C THR A 200 2.56 -14.78 4.71
N GLN A 201 1.40 -14.29 4.29
CA GLN A 201 0.13 -15.00 4.44
C GLN A 201 -0.81 -14.69 3.29
N THR A 202 -1.63 -15.67 2.92
CA THR A 202 -2.76 -15.53 2.00
C THR A 202 -4.00 -16.14 2.65
N SER A 203 -5.16 -15.51 2.51
CA SER A 203 -6.45 -16.01 2.99
C SER A 203 -7.59 -15.59 2.07
N GLY A 204 -8.76 -16.21 2.22
CA GLY A 204 -9.96 -15.87 1.42
C GLY A 204 -10.72 -17.07 0.88
N GLN A 205 -11.83 -16.81 0.20
CA GLN A 205 -12.61 -17.86 -0.47
C GLN A 205 -12.01 -18.28 -1.81
N ARG A 206 -11.15 -17.45 -2.43
CA ARG A 206 -10.43 -17.76 -3.66
C ARG A 206 -8.95 -17.36 -3.56
N PRO A 207 -8.05 -18.00 -4.33
CA PRO A 207 -6.66 -17.56 -4.42
C PRO A 207 -6.61 -16.08 -4.81
N PHE A 208 -5.80 -15.28 -4.11
CA PHE A 208 -5.61 -13.88 -4.46
C PHE A 208 -4.90 -13.84 -5.81
N PRO A 209 -5.50 -13.25 -6.86
CA PRO A 209 -4.95 -13.40 -8.21
C PRO A 209 -3.58 -12.73 -8.34
N ALA A 210 -2.65 -13.46 -8.94
CA ALA A 210 -1.44 -12.92 -9.52
C ALA A 210 -1.30 -13.57 -10.89
N ASP A 211 -1.00 -12.75 -11.88
CA ASP A 211 -0.60 -13.16 -13.22
C ASP A 211 0.55 -14.21 -13.19
N GLN A 212 0.79 -14.92 -14.31
CA GLN A 212 1.87 -15.89 -14.60
C GLN A 212 2.17 -17.04 -13.59
N SER A 213 2.02 -16.86 -12.28
CA SER A 213 2.09 -17.83 -11.19
C SER A 213 0.72 -18.43 -10.82
N GLY A 214 -0.37 -17.85 -11.32
CA GLY A 214 -1.77 -18.28 -11.11
C GLY A 214 -2.42 -17.68 -9.86
N SER A 215 -1.64 -17.41 -8.82
CA SER A 215 -2.10 -16.73 -7.61
C SER A 215 -0.93 -16.26 -6.76
N VAL A 216 -1.12 -15.18 -6.00
CA VAL A 216 -0.25 -14.81 -4.87
C VAL A 216 -0.19 -16.01 -3.93
N ASN A 217 1.03 -16.44 -3.59
CA ASN A 217 1.30 -17.61 -2.75
C ASN A 217 2.26 -17.25 -1.63
N SER A 218 2.20 -17.98 -0.50
CA SER A 218 3.14 -17.82 0.62
C SER A 218 4.03 -19.08 0.78
N PRO A 219 5.37 -18.95 0.81
CA PRO A 219 6.12 -17.74 0.49
C PRO A 219 6.13 -17.50 -1.02
N GLY A 220 6.01 -16.23 -1.41
CA GLY A 220 6.05 -15.75 -2.78
C GLY A 220 6.47 -14.29 -2.78
N TRP A 221 6.66 -13.71 -3.96
CA TRP A 221 7.10 -12.33 -4.10
C TRP A 221 6.09 -11.53 -4.92
N VAL A 222 5.89 -10.28 -4.51
CA VAL A 222 4.96 -9.36 -5.16
C VAL A 222 5.65 -8.02 -5.40
N HIS A 223 5.39 -7.41 -6.56
CA HIS A 223 5.93 -6.11 -6.95
C HIS A 223 4.85 -5.05 -6.97
N PHE A 224 5.18 -3.87 -6.45
CA PHE A 224 4.31 -2.70 -6.45
C PHE A 224 5.05 -1.50 -7.01
N GLY A 225 4.39 -0.79 -7.90
CA GLY A 225 4.74 0.57 -8.29
C GLY A 225 3.78 1.54 -7.63
N PHE A 226 4.30 2.66 -7.16
CA PHE A 226 3.55 3.76 -6.57
C PHE A 226 3.97 5.09 -7.18
N GLN A 227 3.03 6.01 -7.30
CA GLN A 227 3.25 7.39 -7.72
C GLN A 227 2.48 8.30 -6.79
N ASP A 228 3.21 9.13 -6.05
CA ASP A 228 2.69 10.23 -5.25
C ASP A 228 2.58 11.45 -6.16
N ASN A 229 1.37 11.99 -6.30
CA ASN A 229 1.10 13.19 -7.10
C ASN A 229 0.95 14.44 -6.23
N GLY A 230 1.15 14.31 -4.91
CA GLY A 230 1.12 15.35 -3.90
C GLY A 230 -0.16 15.33 -3.05
N SER A 231 -0.10 16.00 -1.89
CA SER A 231 -1.24 16.11 -0.96
C SER A 231 -1.33 17.53 -0.37
N PRO A 232 -2.30 18.37 -0.79
CA PRO A 232 -3.30 18.14 -1.82
C PRO A 232 -2.72 18.22 -3.23
N SER A 233 -3.23 17.41 -4.15
CA SER A 233 -2.89 17.46 -5.58
C SER A 233 -4.14 17.56 -6.47
N THR A 234 -3.92 17.96 -7.71
CA THR A 234 -4.95 17.97 -8.76
C THR A 234 -5.07 16.63 -9.48
N THR A 235 -4.14 15.70 -9.23
CA THR A 235 -4.05 14.40 -9.89
C THR A 235 -4.00 13.31 -8.84
N THR A 236 -4.89 12.32 -8.94
CA THR A 236 -4.93 11.20 -8.01
C THR A 236 -3.63 10.41 -8.04
N ASP A 237 -3.17 9.93 -6.87
CA ASP A 237 -2.03 9.02 -6.79
C ASP A 237 -2.26 7.77 -7.62
N MET A 238 -1.17 7.15 -8.08
CA MET A 238 -1.26 5.97 -8.93
C MET A 238 -0.51 4.80 -8.31
N LEU A 239 -0.95 3.60 -8.65
CA LEU A 239 -0.29 2.38 -8.25
C LEU A 239 -0.36 1.33 -9.35
N ASN A 240 0.44 0.30 -9.21
CA ASN A 240 0.29 -0.94 -9.95
C ASN A 240 0.86 -2.07 -9.10
N GLY A 241 0.15 -3.18 -9.00
CA GLY A 241 0.54 -4.35 -8.22
C GLY A 241 -0.33 -5.54 -8.62
N PRO A 242 -0.13 -6.74 -8.05
CA PRO A 242 -1.14 -7.78 -8.14
C PRO A 242 -2.50 -7.22 -7.69
N PRO A 243 -3.63 -7.59 -8.30
CA PRO A 243 -3.78 -8.51 -9.42
C PRO A 243 -3.61 -7.85 -10.81
N ALA A 244 -3.22 -6.57 -10.91
CA ALA A 244 -3.13 -5.84 -12.18
C ALA A 244 -1.78 -5.91 -12.91
N THR A 245 -0.75 -6.40 -12.26
CA THR A 245 0.54 -6.64 -12.91
C THR A 245 0.45 -7.82 -13.88
N GLY A 246 1.50 -8.01 -14.68
CA GLY A 246 1.73 -9.19 -15.49
C GLY A 246 2.83 -10.11 -14.94
N THR A 247 3.46 -9.76 -13.81
CA THR A 247 4.40 -10.62 -13.07
C THR A 247 4.23 -10.53 -11.54
N GLY A 248 3.86 -11.62 -10.87
CA GLY A 248 4.35 -11.92 -9.52
C GLY A 248 5.86 -12.13 -9.58
N ALA A 249 6.64 -11.57 -8.65
CA ALA A 249 8.08 -11.59 -8.81
C ALA A 249 8.64 -13.01 -8.67
N GLN A 250 9.62 -13.35 -9.52
CA GLN A 250 10.33 -14.63 -9.42
C GLN A 250 11.47 -14.57 -8.39
N ALA A 251 11.85 -13.36 -7.97
CA ALA A 251 12.96 -13.09 -7.09
C ALA A 251 12.70 -11.81 -6.26
N PRO A 252 13.46 -11.58 -5.17
CA PRO A 252 13.45 -10.32 -4.44
C PRO A 252 14.27 -9.25 -5.20
N ASP A 253 13.87 -8.89 -6.41
CA ASP A 253 14.53 -7.82 -7.18
C ASP A 253 13.76 -6.51 -7.07
N CYS A 254 14.48 -5.40 -6.87
CA CYS A 254 13.90 -4.06 -6.98
C CYS A 254 14.47 -3.37 -8.20
N THR A 255 13.72 -3.43 -9.30
CA THR A 255 14.06 -2.73 -10.52
C THR A 255 13.26 -1.44 -10.62
N THR A 256 13.91 -0.38 -11.12
CA THR A 256 13.19 0.86 -11.41
C THR A 256 12.30 0.64 -12.63
N GLY A 257 11.06 1.12 -12.56
CA GLY A 257 10.12 1.06 -13.68
C GLY A 257 9.28 -0.20 -13.77
N ASP A 258 9.33 -1.10 -12.78
CA ASP A 258 8.54 -2.34 -12.81
C ASP A 258 7.85 -2.65 -11.46
N PRO A 259 6.50 -2.70 -11.42
CA PRO A 259 5.57 -2.30 -12.47
C PRO A 259 5.40 -0.77 -12.53
N LEU A 260 5.20 -0.21 -13.72
CA LEU A 260 4.85 1.21 -13.84
C LEU A 260 3.49 1.49 -13.17
N PRO A 261 3.37 2.54 -12.32
CA PRO A 261 2.11 2.93 -11.71
C PRO A 261 1.14 3.45 -12.79
N ILE A 262 0.07 2.70 -13.07
CA ILE A 262 -0.89 3.01 -14.15
C ILE A 262 -2.35 3.03 -13.68
N SER A 263 -2.62 2.52 -12.48
CA SER A 263 -3.97 2.42 -11.93
C SER A 263 -4.19 3.56 -10.93
N PRO A 264 -5.28 4.34 -11.05
CA PRO A 264 -5.57 5.40 -10.09
C PRO A 264 -5.95 4.82 -8.72
N LEU A 265 -5.38 5.39 -7.66
CA LEU A 265 -5.75 5.09 -6.27
C LEU A 265 -6.93 5.97 -5.84
N VAL A 266 -8.12 5.39 -5.85
CA VAL A 266 -9.35 6.10 -5.52
C VAL A 266 -9.55 6.17 -4.01
N ASN A 267 -10.02 7.32 -3.53
CA ASN A 267 -10.31 7.59 -2.11
C ASN A 267 -9.13 7.21 -1.19
N GLY A 268 -7.91 7.41 -1.69
CA GLY A 268 -6.68 7.06 -1.03
C GLY A 268 -5.63 8.15 -1.16
N ASN A 269 -4.51 7.93 -0.51
CA ASN A 269 -3.32 8.75 -0.64
C ASN A 269 -2.09 7.87 -0.43
N ILE A 270 -1.01 8.20 -1.12
CA ILE A 270 0.33 7.63 -0.97
C ILE A 270 1.25 8.80 -0.66
N SER A 271 1.93 8.75 0.47
CA SER A 271 3.00 9.69 0.81
C SER A 271 4.34 9.01 0.59
N ILE A 272 5.11 9.55 -0.35
CA ILE A 272 6.47 9.09 -0.66
C ILE A 272 7.45 10.17 -0.22
N ARG A 273 8.45 9.78 0.55
CA ARG A 273 9.58 10.65 0.86
C ARG A 273 10.88 10.00 0.45
N ASN A 274 11.66 10.71 -0.35
CA ASN A 274 13.06 10.38 -0.60
C ASN A 274 13.95 11.04 0.47
N SER A 275 15.10 10.43 0.77
CA SER A 275 16.08 10.91 1.76
C SER A 275 16.52 12.35 1.52
#